data_AF-A0A7W0F0L6-F1
#
_entry.id   AF-A0A7W0F0L6-F1
#
_cell.length_a   1.000
_cell.length_b   1.000
_cell.length_c   1.000
_cell.angle_alpha   90.00
_cell.angle_beta   90.00
_cell.angle_gamma   90.00
#
_symmetry.space_group_name_H-M   'P 1'
#
loop_
_entity.id
_entity.type
_entity.pdbx_description
1 polymer ?
#
loop_
_entity_poly.entity_id
_entity_poly.type
_entity_poly.pdbx_seq_one_letter_code
_entity_poly.pdbx_strand_id
1 'polypeptide(L)'
;MTTIYNKEISPWEKKSAYFKNVRFGYMENTNHNIENIMEGIRIQNESLFKVADPVFVHPETKPDALLLFGLNEDDIAQGVSGLKASFEWGISDVLWLLEQQKPIYRELMATLSKSENLSTAQFKINAQNAYSKGWFEEALKDYHKVEKREEADFTVYTSMGMIYLFHLVNKEKALEYFGKASEWARTRSLFYTSYALLFQVLIKKDLGANEEAETIAKAAVAKAPDFSTALYELALLSAMLDKMEEAMQSLGKAAAHDVRYYLKALSDPVFGKHKAKINSLIAESKRRKKELSEKISRQITEVMNDINSLTRQFNDKYRANQIAMDKEIVKGIGNGLEEIQKAITRDSLMDYALVEKTIRETQFSRLAHQAHKKIFHNVMAKRKEFTRPFEQKIEQVRKRCNLLSSENTSGSGQLVLTLFYFGLGAVGGGAAVMVRPGMSSGILGAILGFVFALVIQFLIKRYGETYEIDYSGYDGYSEIESFIIHLKKLEKKLPAFNI
;
A
#
# COMPACT_ATOMS: atom_id res chain seq x y z
N MET A 1 -46.12 -31.66 -0.95
CA MET A 1 -44.95 -32.10 -1.74
C MET A 1 -43.70 -31.49 -1.12
N THR A 2 -43.15 -32.15 -0.11
CA THR A 2 -41.87 -31.81 0.51
C THR A 2 -40.82 -32.60 -0.24
N THR A 3 -40.19 -31.97 -1.23
CA THR A 3 -39.01 -32.54 -1.89
C THR A 3 -37.94 -32.74 -0.82
N ILE A 4 -37.63 -34.00 -0.57
CA ILE A 4 -36.52 -34.44 0.27
C ILE A 4 -35.26 -33.89 -0.41
N TYR A 5 -34.74 -32.79 0.15
CA TYR A 5 -33.42 -32.27 -0.20
C TYR A 5 -32.43 -33.42 -0.14
N ASN A 6 -31.79 -33.72 -1.27
CA ASN A 6 -30.67 -34.65 -1.31
C ASN A 6 -29.60 -34.11 -0.35
N LYS A 7 -29.34 -34.86 0.72
CA LYS A 7 -28.40 -34.59 1.83
C LYS A 7 -26.92 -34.54 1.40
N GLU A 8 -26.61 -34.19 0.16
CA GLU A 8 -25.22 -33.93 -0.21
C GLU A 8 -24.82 -32.57 0.32
N ILE A 9 -24.00 -32.61 1.37
CA ILE A 9 -23.32 -31.46 1.98
C ILE A 9 -22.69 -30.62 0.86
N SER A 10 -23.02 -29.34 0.80
CA SER A 10 -22.53 -28.40 -0.20
C SER A 10 -20.99 -28.31 -0.14
N PRO A 11 -20.28 -28.04 -1.25
CA PRO A 11 -18.82 -28.09 -1.28
C PRO A 11 -18.11 -27.21 -0.23
N TRP A 12 -18.68 -26.07 0.16
CA TRP A 12 -18.11 -25.22 1.20
C TRP A 12 -18.27 -25.81 2.61
N GLU A 13 -19.35 -26.54 2.87
CA GLU A 13 -19.55 -27.25 4.13
C GLU A 13 -18.52 -28.39 4.27
N LYS A 14 -18.13 -29.05 3.17
CA LYS A 14 -17.03 -30.04 3.16
C LYS A 14 -15.66 -29.38 3.42
N LYS A 15 -15.44 -28.17 2.90
CA LYS A 15 -14.18 -27.41 3.05
C LYS A 15 -13.98 -26.77 4.43
N SER A 16 -14.99 -26.75 5.31
CA SER A 16 -14.81 -26.28 6.71
C SER A 16 -13.86 -27.17 7.52
N ALA A 17 -13.40 -28.29 6.93
CA ALA A 17 -12.47 -29.21 7.56
C ALA A 17 -11.15 -28.59 8.03
N TYR A 18 -10.68 -27.52 7.38
CA TYR A 18 -9.48 -26.79 7.82
C TYR A 18 -9.73 -25.89 9.04
N PHE A 19 -11.00 -25.65 9.38
CA PHE A 19 -11.43 -24.69 10.40
C PHE A 19 -12.27 -25.35 11.50
N LYS A 20 -12.21 -26.68 11.64
CA LYS A 20 -12.94 -27.45 12.68
C LYS A 20 -12.66 -26.98 14.11
N ASN A 21 -11.49 -26.38 14.33
CA ASN A 21 -11.05 -25.89 15.64
C ASN A 21 -11.50 -24.45 15.91
N VAL A 22 -12.04 -23.74 14.91
CA VAL A 22 -12.61 -22.41 15.08
C VAL A 22 -13.93 -22.58 15.82
N ARG A 23 -13.92 -22.29 17.13
CA ARG A 23 -15.12 -22.39 17.97
C ARG A 23 -15.97 -21.13 17.81
N PHE A 24 -17.11 -21.28 17.16
CA PHE A 24 -18.24 -20.36 17.28
C PHE A 24 -18.67 -20.36 18.75
N GLY A 25 -18.83 -19.21 19.40
CA GLY A 25 -19.31 -19.22 20.79
C GLY A 25 -18.67 -18.23 21.75
N TYR A 26 -17.41 -17.84 21.50
CA TYR A 26 -16.59 -17.22 22.55
C TYR A 26 -15.80 -16.04 22.01
N MET A 27 -16.41 -14.84 22.09
CA MET A 27 -15.74 -13.57 21.77
C MET A 27 -14.52 -13.28 22.67
N GLU A 28 -14.46 -13.90 23.85
CA GLU A 28 -13.28 -13.82 24.74
C GLU A 28 -12.02 -14.46 24.12
N ASN A 29 -12.16 -15.17 22.99
CA ASN A 29 -11.08 -15.88 22.34
C ASN A 29 -10.80 -15.41 20.90
N THR A 30 -11.06 -14.14 20.58
CA THR A 30 -10.80 -13.57 19.23
C THR A 30 -9.39 -13.89 18.74
N ASN A 31 -8.35 -13.73 19.57
CA ASN A 31 -6.97 -14.01 19.18
C ASN A 31 -6.75 -15.48 18.81
N HIS A 32 -7.29 -16.41 19.60
CA HIS A 32 -7.20 -17.84 19.28
C HIS A 32 -7.96 -18.21 18.01
N ASN A 33 -9.11 -17.58 17.75
CA ASN A 33 -9.83 -17.77 16.50
C ASN A 33 -9.03 -17.22 15.31
N ILE A 34 -8.38 -16.06 15.45
CA ILE A 34 -7.45 -15.52 14.45
C ILE A 34 -6.30 -16.51 14.20
N GLU A 35 -5.66 -17.02 15.26
CA GLU A 35 -4.58 -18.02 15.17
C GLU A 35 -5.05 -19.29 14.43
N ASN A 36 -6.22 -19.82 14.78
CA ASN A 36 -6.78 -21.01 14.13
C ASN A 36 -7.10 -20.75 12.64
N ILE A 37 -7.60 -19.55 12.30
CA ILE A 37 -7.84 -19.16 10.90
C ILE A 37 -6.52 -19.03 10.14
N MET A 38 -5.50 -18.37 10.73
CA MET A 38 -4.17 -18.26 10.15
C MET A 38 -3.58 -19.64 9.87
N GLU A 39 -3.68 -20.55 10.83
CA GLU A 39 -3.16 -21.90 10.70
C GLU A 39 -3.90 -22.69 9.61
N GLY A 40 -5.23 -22.62 9.56
CA GLY A 40 -6.02 -23.24 8.50
C GLY A 40 -5.64 -22.73 7.11
N ILE A 41 -5.45 -21.41 6.98
CA ILE A 41 -5.04 -20.78 5.73
C ILE A 41 -3.61 -21.14 5.36
N ARG A 42 -2.70 -21.22 6.34
CA ARG A 42 -1.32 -21.68 6.13
C ARG A 42 -1.31 -23.08 5.54
N ILE A 43 -2.03 -24.02 6.14
CA ILE A 43 -2.14 -25.41 5.67
C ILE A 43 -2.72 -25.46 4.24
N GLN A 44 -3.79 -24.70 3.99
CA GLN A 44 -4.40 -24.63 2.66
C GLN A 44 -3.40 -24.11 1.62
N ASN A 45 -2.74 -23.00 1.90
CA ASN A 45 -1.77 -22.38 1.00
C ASN A 45 -0.60 -23.33 0.72
N GLU A 46 -0.02 -23.97 1.76
CA GLU A 46 1.04 -24.97 1.60
C GLU A 46 0.63 -26.11 0.66
N SER A 47 -0.61 -26.59 0.76
CA SER A 47 -1.11 -27.63 -0.13
C SER A 47 -1.20 -27.17 -1.58
N LEU A 48 -1.67 -25.93 -1.82
CA LEU A 48 -1.74 -25.33 -3.16
C LEU A 48 -0.35 -25.09 -3.76
N PHE A 49 0.62 -24.69 -2.93
CA PHE A 49 1.98 -24.41 -3.38
C PHE A 49 2.77 -25.66 -3.74
N LYS A 50 2.56 -26.78 -3.04
CA LYS A 50 3.21 -28.07 -3.35
C LYS A 50 2.90 -28.56 -4.77
N VAL A 51 1.77 -28.15 -5.33
CA VAL A 51 1.33 -28.54 -6.68
C VAL A 51 1.46 -27.42 -7.71
N ALA A 52 1.99 -26.25 -7.31
CA ALA A 52 2.13 -25.10 -8.19
C ALA A 52 3.27 -25.30 -9.19
N ASP A 53 3.08 -24.79 -10.41
CA ASP A 53 4.12 -24.73 -11.43
C ASP A 53 5.27 -23.80 -11.00
N PRO A 54 6.55 -24.13 -11.27
CA PRO A 54 7.70 -23.25 -10.99
C PRO A 54 7.59 -21.84 -11.57
N VAL A 55 6.85 -21.66 -12.68
CA VAL A 55 6.55 -20.33 -13.24
C VAL A 55 5.77 -19.47 -12.25
N PHE A 56 4.92 -20.09 -11.44
CA PHE A 56 4.11 -19.40 -10.43
C PHE A 56 4.90 -19.20 -9.13
N VAL A 57 5.50 -20.26 -8.57
CA VAL A 57 6.27 -20.22 -7.32
C VAL A 57 7.58 -21.00 -7.50
N HIS A 58 8.71 -20.32 -7.28
CA HIS A 58 10.02 -20.96 -7.38
C HIS A 58 10.22 -22.03 -6.27
N PRO A 59 10.86 -23.19 -6.54
CA PRO A 59 11.05 -24.26 -5.54
C PRO A 59 11.81 -23.84 -4.27
N GLU A 60 12.70 -22.85 -4.37
CA GLU A 60 13.46 -22.32 -3.22
C GLU A 60 12.67 -21.27 -2.42
N THR A 61 11.48 -20.88 -2.87
CA THR A 61 10.63 -19.94 -2.14
C THR A 61 10.15 -20.60 -0.86
N LYS A 62 10.67 -20.13 0.27
CA LYS A 62 10.32 -20.64 1.60
C LYS A 62 8.82 -20.49 1.85
N PRO A 63 8.15 -21.48 2.46
CA PRO A 63 6.75 -21.35 2.89
C PRO A 63 6.49 -20.08 3.71
N ASP A 64 7.42 -19.68 4.57
CA ASP A 64 7.29 -18.45 5.37
C ASP A 64 7.35 -17.18 4.52
N ALA A 65 8.04 -17.19 3.38
CA ALA A 65 7.98 -16.08 2.42
C ALA A 65 6.61 -16.01 1.73
N LEU A 66 5.88 -17.13 1.69
CA LEU A 66 4.49 -17.16 1.23
C LEU A 66 3.55 -16.63 2.32
N LEU A 67 3.94 -16.72 3.60
CA LEU A 67 3.31 -15.99 4.69
C LEU A 67 3.56 -14.47 4.64
N LEU A 68 4.55 -13.98 3.87
CA LEU A 68 4.66 -12.54 3.57
C LEU A 68 3.58 -12.07 2.59
N PHE A 69 3.01 -12.95 1.76
CA PHE A 69 1.67 -12.72 1.16
C PHE A 69 0.54 -13.14 2.09
N GLY A 70 0.90 -13.97 3.06
CA GLY A 70 0.06 -14.42 4.14
C GLY A 70 -0.55 -13.23 4.85
N LEU A 71 -1.79 -13.51 5.20
CA LEU A 71 -2.58 -12.74 6.11
C LEU A 71 -1.76 -12.42 7.34
N ASN A 72 -1.54 -11.14 7.58
CA ASN A 72 -1.22 -10.72 8.94
C ASN A 72 -2.52 -10.62 9.74
N GLU A 73 -2.38 -10.38 11.04
CA GLU A 73 -3.54 -10.14 11.91
C GLU A 73 -4.39 -8.97 11.38
N ASP A 74 -3.77 -7.95 10.78
CA ASP A 74 -4.49 -6.80 10.19
C ASP A 74 -5.36 -7.20 8.99
N ASP A 75 -4.91 -8.12 8.15
CA ASP A 75 -5.66 -8.62 7.00
C ASP A 75 -6.86 -9.49 7.48
N ILE A 76 -6.69 -10.28 8.55
CA ILE A 76 -7.81 -11.02 9.15
C ILE A 76 -8.76 -10.07 9.87
N ALA A 77 -8.23 -9.07 10.56
CA ALA A 77 -9.01 -8.01 11.18
C ALA A 77 -9.77 -7.20 10.13
N GLN A 78 -9.26 -7.12 8.88
CA GLN A 78 -9.95 -6.60 7.71
C GLN A 78 -11.01 -7.56 7.14
N GLY A 79 -11.26 -8.72 7.76
CA GLY A 79 -12.34 -9.64 7.40
C GLY A 79 -12.24 -10.15 5.96
N VAL A 80 -13.37 -10.28 5.29
CA VAL A 80 -13.41 -10.89 3.94
C VAL A 80 -12.61 -10.09 2.91
N SER A 81 -12.54 -8.76 3.02
CA SER A 81 -11.71 -7.96 2.10
C SER A 81 -10.22 -8.20 2.28
N GLY A 82 -9.76 -8.47 3.50
CA GLY A 82 -8.34 -8.74 3.77
C GLY A 82 -7.93 -10.17 3.43
N LEU A 83 -8.83 -11.14 3.58
CA LEU A 83 -8.59 -12.55 3.21
C LEU A 83 -8.30 -12.79 1.73
N LYS A 84 -8.94 -12.03 0.83
CA LYS A 84 -8.76 -12.13 -0.63
C LYS A 84 -8.82 -13.60 -1.10
N ALA A 85 -7.81 -14.10 -1.82
CA ALA A 85 -7.83 -15.46 -2.37
C ALA A 85 -7.89 -16.56 -1.30
N SER A 86 -7.42 -16.28 -0.09
CA SER A 86 -7.49 -17.20 1.06
C SER A 86 -8.86 -17.25 1.72
N PHE A 87 -9.81 -16.40 1.30
CA PHE A 87 -11.19 -16.50 1.75
C PHE A 87 -11.82 -17.81 1.25
N GLU A 88 -12.45 -18.54 2.18
CA GLU A 88 -13.32 -19.66 1.86
C GLU A 88 -14.70 -19.42 2.47
N TRP A 89 -15.75 -19.82 1.76
CA TRP A 89 -17.14 -19.66 2.22
C TRP A 89 -17.43 -20.35 3.56
N GLY A 90 -16.67 -21.39 3.90
CA GLY A 90 -16.82 -22.15 5.15
C GLY A 90 -16.36 -21.42 6.41
N ILE A 91 -15.79 -20.21 6.30
CA ILE A 91 -15.41 -19.35 7.45
C ILE A 91 -16.15 -18.00 7.45
N SER A 92 -17.16 -17.85 6.60
CA SER A 92 -17.88 -16.59 6.44
C SER A 92 -18.57 -16.08 7.71
N ASP A 93 -19.10 -16.98 8.52
CA ASP A 93 -19.76 -16.66 9.79
C ASP A 93 -18.76 -16.18 10.86
N VAL A 94 -17.58 -16.79 10.95
CA VAL A 94 -16.49 -16.31 11.82
C VAL A 94 -15.95 -14.97 11.34
N LEU A 95 -15.73 -14.82 10.04
CA LEU A 95 -15.30 -13.53 9.49
C LEU A 95 -16.34 -12.46 9.70
N TRP A 96 -17.63 -12.80 9.64
CA TRP A 96 -18.69 -11.88 9.99
C TRP A 96 -18.60 -11.46 11.45
N LEU A 97 -18.39 -12.37 12.40
CA LEU A 97 -18.17 -12.03 13.80
C LEU A 97 -16.96 -11.09 14.00
N LEU A 98 -15.84 -11.34 13.29
CA LEU A 98 -14.67 -10.46 13.32
C LEU A 98 -14.98 -9.08 12.71
N GLU A 99 -15.72 -9.05 11.60
CA GLU A 99 -16.17 -7.83 10.94
C GLU A 99 -16.99 -6.95 11.90
N GLN A 100 -17.85 -7.57 12.72
CA GLN A 100 -18.64 -6.86 13.72
C GLN A 100 -17.78 -6.20 14.83
N GLN A 101 -16.54 -6.65 15.01
CA GLN A 101 -15.63 -6.09 16.01
C GLN A 101 -14.84 -4.88 15.48
N LYS A 102 -14.80 -4.64 14.17
CA LYS A 102 -14.03 -3.53 13.60
C LYS A 102 -14.47 -2.17 14.16
N PRO A 103 -13.53 -1.24 14.43
CA PRO A 103 -13.87 0.11 14.87
C PRO A 103 -14.86 0.82 13.93
N ILE A 104 -14.64 0.74 12.61
CA ILE A 104 -15.54 1.33 11.62
C ILE A 104 -16.95 0.72 11.67
N TYR A 105 -17.03 -0.58 11.94
CA TYR A 105 -18.32 -1.24 12.11
C TYR A 105 -18.98 -0.76 13.40
N ARG A 106 -18.26 -0.70 14.52
CA ARG A 106 -18.78 -0.17 15.79
C ARG A 106 -19.24 1.29 15.67
N GLU A 107 -18.52 2.12 14.93
CA GLU A 107 -18.89 3.51 14.66
C GLU A 107 -20.16 3.61 13.81
N LEU A 108 -20.24 2.80 12.74
CA LEU A 108 -21.46 2.67 11.94
C LEU A 108 -22.63 2.25 12.83
N MET A 109 -22.43 1.23 13.67
CA MET A 109 -23.44 0.73 14.60
C MET A 109 -23.86 1.80 15.61
N ALA A 110 -22.91 2.54 16.18
CA ALA A 110 -23.21 3.65 17.08
C ALA A 110 -24.02 4.74 16.37
N THR A 111 -23.73 5.02 15.10
CA THR A 111 -24.48 5.99 14.28
C THR A 111 -25.90 5.49 14.01
N LEU A 112 -26.08 4.20 13.74
CA LEU A 112 -27.41 3.59 13.57
C LEU A 112 -28.19 3.55 14.88
N SER A 113 -27.52 3.28 15.99
CA SER A 113 -28.11 3.20 17.34
C SER A 113 -28.28 4.56 18.03
N LYS A 114 -27.92 5.68 17.37
CA LYS A 114 -28.36 7.03 17.79
C LYS A 114 -29.86 7.24 17.54
N SER A 115 -30.56 6.28 16.96
CA SER A 115 -32.02 6.21 17.03
C SER A 115 -32.47 6.26 18.49
N GLU A 116 -33.53 7.02 18.78
CA GLU A 116 -33.94 7.41 20.15
C GLU A 116 -34.39 6.25 21.06
N ASN A 117 -34.32 4.99 20.60
CA ASN A 117 -34.91 3.84 21.27
C ASN A 117 -33.86 2.92 21.90
N LEU A 118 -33.48 3.23 23.15
CA LEU A 118 -32.58 2.42 23.99
C LEU A 118 -32.93 0.92 24.01
N SER A 119 -34.22 0.59 23.90
CA SER A 119 -34.65 -0.81 23.92
C SER A 119 -34.36 -1.56 22.62
N THR A 120 -34.27 -0.89 21.47
CA THR A 120 -33.83 -1.52 20.20
C THR A 120 -32.33 -1.82 20.22
N ALA A 121 -31.52 -0.87 20.71
CA ALA A 121 -30.09 -1.08 20.90
C ALA A 121 -29.81 -2.28 21.83
N GLN A 122 -30.58 -2.42 22.92
CA GLN A 122 -30.45 -3.56 23.82
C GLN A 122 -30.78 -4.90 23.15
N PHE A 123 -31.85 -4.97 22.34
CA PHE A 123 -32.15 -6.20 21.59
C PHE A 123 -31.03 -6.56 20.62
N LYS A 124 -30.43 -5.58 19.97
CA LYS A 124 -29.31 -5.81 19.07
C LYS A 124 -28.08 -6.37 19.81
N ILE A 125 -27.72 -5.78 20.95
CA ILE A 125 -26.63 -6.27 21.80
C ILE A 125 -26.91 -7.70 22.27
N ASN A 126 -28.14 -7.98 22.72
CA ASN A 126 -28.53 -9.32 23.14
C ASN A 126 -28.44 -10.33 21.99
N ALA A 127 -28.91 -9.95 20.80
CA ALA A 127 -28.86 -10.78 19.61
C ALA A 127 -27.41 -11.10 19.19
N GLN A 128 -26.51 -10.11 19.22
CA GLN A 128 -25.09 -10.32 18.93
C GLN A 128 -24.42 -11.19 19.99
N ASN A 129 -24.75 -10.99 21.27
CA ASN A 129 -24.25 -11.83 22.36
C ASN A 129 -24.75 -13.27 22.23
N ALA A 130 -26.01 -13.49 21.87
CA ALA A 130 -26.57 -14.81 21.61
C ALA A 130 -25.93 -15.45 20.37
N TYR A 131 -25.81 -14.70 19.27
CA TYR A 131 -25.19 -15.16 18.03
C TYR A 131 -23.74 -15.58 18.25
N SER A 132 -22.97 -14.74 18.94
CA SER A 132 -21.58 -15.04 19.27
C SER A 132 -21.44 -16.24 20.19
N LYS A 133 -22.46 -16.63 20.97
CA LYS A 133 -22.53 -17.83 21.84
C LYS A 133 -23.06 -19.09 21.14
N GLY A 134 -23.44 -18.99 19.86
CA GLY A 134 -24.10 -20.08 19.13
C GLY A 134 -25.56 -20.30 19.51
N TRP A 135 -26.19 -19.37 20.23
CA TRP A 135 -27.61 -19.41 20.61
C TRP A 135 -28.44 -18.77 19.48
N PHE A 136 -28.55 -19.49 18.36
CA PHE A 136 -29.04 -18.93 17.10
C PHE A 136 -30.54 -18.58 17.12
N GLU A 137 -31.35 -19.40 17.79
CA GLU A 137 -32.78 -19.17 17.96
C GLU A 137 -33.04 -17.93 18.82
N GLU A 138 -32.31 -17.76 19.92
CA GLU A 138 -32.35 -16.58 20.77
C GLU A 138 -31.87 -15.34 20.04
N ALA A 139 -30.80 -15.46 19.26
CA ALA A 139 -30.29 -14.38 18.43
C ALA A 139 -31.35 -13.91 17.42
N LEU A 140 -31.98 -14.84 16.70
CA LEU A 140 -33.06 -14.52 15.77
C LEU A 140 -34.26 -13.89 16.46
N LYS A 141 -34.65 -14.38 17.64
CA LYS A 141 -35.76 -13.81 18.42
C LYS A 141 -35.53 -12.32 18.69
N ASP A 142 -34.33 -11.93 19.10
CA ASP A 142 -34.02 -10.53 19.38
C ASP A 142 -33.77 -9.72 18.09
N TYR A 143 -33.14 -10.30 17.06
CA TYR A 143 -33.03 -9.65 15.75
C TYR A 143 -34.39 -9.35 15.12
N HIS A 144 -35.38 -10.23 15.23
CA HIS A 144 -36.74 -9.94 14.76
C HIS A 144 -37.42 -8.81 15.54
N LYS A 145 -37.08 -8.59 16.82
CA LYS A 145 -37.56 -7.42 17.57
C LYS A 145 -36.91 -6.14 17.06
N VAL A 146 -35.64 -6.19 16.64
CA VAL A 146 -34.95 -5.08 15.98
C VAL A 146 -35.59 -4.80 14.62
N GLU A 147 -35.76 -5.82 13.77
CA GLU A 147 -36.40 -5.71 12.45
C GLU A 147 -37.78 -5.03 12.52
N LYS A 148 -38.60 -5.37 13.53
CA LYS A 148 -39.93 -4.77 13.73
C LYS A 148 -39.91 -3.28 14.12
N ARG A 149 -38.77 -2.76 14.54
CA ARG A 149 -38.62 -1.38 15.06
C ARG A 149 -37.73 -0.51 14.19
N GLU A 150 -36.77 -1.14 13.51
CA GLU A 150 -35.78 -0.51 12.65
C GLU A 150 -35.64 -1.35 11.38
N GLU A 151 -36.40 -0.98 10.35
CA GLU A 151 -36.43 -1.71 9.07
C GLU A 151 -35.16 -1.49 8.23
N ALA A 152 -34.30 -0.54 8.60
CA ALA A 152 -33.19 -0.08 7.76
C ALA A 152 -31.80 -0.55 8.20
N ASP A 153 -31.70 -1.60 9.00
CA ASP A 153 -30.43 -2.07 9.53
C ASP A 153 -29.86 -3.27 8.76
N PHE A 154 -29.03 -2.98 7.76
CA PHE A 154 -28.40 -4.03 6.95
C PHE A 154 -27.56 -5.01 7.77
N THR A 155 -27.04 -4.60 8.93
CA THR A 155 -26.20 -5.47 9.77
C THR A 155 -27.00 -6.58 10.46
N VAL A 156 -28.23 -6.25 10.86
CA VAL A 156 -29.20 -7.22 11.39
C VAL A 156 -29.55 -8.21 10.30
N TYR A 157 -29.87 -7.72 9.10
CA TYR A 157 -30.20 -8.59 7.97
C TYR A 157 -29.05 -9.48 7.52
N THR A 158 -27.82 -8.98 7.47
CA THR A 158 -26.65 -9.82 7.19
C THR A 158 -26.51 -10.91 8.25
N SER A 159 -26.66 -10.58 9.54
CA SER A 159 -26.55 -11.56 10.63
C SER A 159 -27.64 -12.63 10.57
N MET A 160 -28.88 -12.24 10.30
CA MET A 160 -29.98 -13.18 10.09
C MET A 160 -29.74 -14.06 8.86
N GLY A 161 -29.26 -13.48 7.75
CA GLY A 161 -28.87 -14.21 6.55
C GLY A 161 -27.80 -15.27 6.81
N MET A 162 -26.77 -14.93 7.61
CA MET A 162 -25.73 -15.86 8.05
C MET A 162 -26.31 -17.01 8.88
N ILE A 163 -27.17 -16.71 9.86
CA ILE A 163 -27.81 -17.73 10.70
C ILE A 163 -28.64 -18.69 9.84
N TYR A 164 -29.48 -18.16 8.96
CA TYR A 164 -30.31 -19.00 8.09
C TYR A 164 -29.46 -19.82 7.11
N LEU A 165 -28.37 -19.27 6.58
CA LEU A 165 -27.53 -19.97 5.61
C LEU A 165 -26.70 -21.09 6.25
N PHE A 166 -25.98 -20.79 7.34
CA PHE A 166 -24.95 -21.68 7.88
C PHE A 166 -25.41 -22.54 9.05
N HIS A 167 -26.47 -22.15 9.77
CA HIS A 167 -26.89 -22.84 10.99
C HIS A 167 -28.26 -23.50 10.86
N LEU A 168 -29.23 -22.81 10.26
CA LEU A 168 -30.57 -23.37 10.01
C LEU A 168 -30.73 -23.99 8.62
N VAL A 169 -29.75 -23.80 7.73
CA VAL A 169 -29.69 -24.34 6.36
C VAL A 169 -30.98 -24.05 5.55
N ASN A 170 -31.55 -22.86 5.76
CA ASN A 170 -32.74 -22.37 5.07
C ASN A 170 -32.32 -21.32 4.03
N LYS A 171 -32.05 -21.79 2.81
CA LYS A 171 -31.49 -20.98 1.71
C LYS A 171 -32.46 -19.90 1.24
N GLU A 172 -33.76 -20.17 1.25
CA GLU A 172 -34.80 -19.24 0.85
C GLU A 172 -34.88 -18.05 1.81
N LYS A 173 -34.88 -18.31 3.13
CA LYS A 173 -34.84 -17.26 4.14
C LYS A 173 -33.51 -16.51 4.12
N ALA A 174 -32.39 -17.20 3.94
CA ALA A 174 -31.10 -16.55 3.81
C ALA A 174 -31.10 -15.58 2.62
N LEU A 175 -31.62 -15.99 1.47
CA LEU A 175 -31.73 -15.16 0.27
C LEU A 175 -32.61 -13.92 0.52
N GLU A 176 -33.75 -14.08 1.19
CA GLU A 176 -34.62 -12.95 1.59
C GLU A 176 -33.83 -11.91 2.41
N TYR A 177 -33.10 -12.38 3.44
CA TYR A 177 -32.38 -11.50 4.35
C TYR A 177 -31.13 -10.87 3.71
N PHE A 178 -30.37 -11.59 2.89
CA PHE A 178 -29.28 -10.97 2.12
C PHE A 178 -29.79 -9.98 1.06
N GLY A 179 -30.99 -10.21 0.50
CA GLY A 179 -31.70 -9.25 -0.33
C GLY A 179 -31.94 -7.93 0.41
N LYS A 180 -32.60 -8.00 1.58
CA LYS A 180 -32.81 -6.85 2.47
C LYS A 180 -31.49 -6.17 2.85
N ALA A 181 -30.47 -6.94 3.23
CA ALA A 181 -29.16 -6.41 3.60
C ALA A 181 -28.53 -5.60 2.45
N SER A 182 -28.56 -6.12 1.23
CA SER A 182 -27.99 -5.44 0.05
C SER A 182 -28.72 -4.13 -0.29
N GLU A 183 -30.05 -4.12 -0.15
CA GLU A 183 -30.89 -2.93 -0.39
C GLU A 183 -30.52 -1.81 0.59
N TRP A 184 -30.50 -2.13 1.88
CA TRP A 184 -30.24 -1.15 2.93
C TRP A 184 -28.78 -0.72 3.06
N ALA A 185 -27.83 -1.57 2.65
CA ALA A 185 -26.42 -1.20 2.59
C ALA A 185 -26.11 -0.23 1.44
N ARG A 186 -26.93 -0.18 0.37
CA ARG A 186 -26.63 0.52 -0.90
C ARG A 186 -26.24 1.98 -0.73
N THR A 187 -26.89 2.69 0.18
CA THR A 187 -26.67 4.11 0.44
C THR A 187 -25.60 4.38 1.48
N ARG A 188 -25.12 3.34 2.19
CA ARG A 188 -24.20 3.47 3.34
C ARG A 188 -22.82 2.91 3.07
N SER A 189 -22.72 1.81 2.34
CA SER A 189 -21.45 1.17 2.01
C SER A 189 -21.60 0.28 0.78
N LEU A 190 -20.96 0.71 -0.31
CA LEU A 190 -20.88 -0.06 -1.54
C LEU A 190 -20.21 -1.43 -1.33
N PHE A 191 -19.23 -1.49 -0.42
CA PHE A 191 -18.59 -2.74 -0.02
C PHE A 191 -19.59 -3.72 0.60
N TYR A 192 -20.37 -3.30 1.61
CA TYR A 192 -21.33 -4.19 2.27
C TYR A 192 -22.51 -4.56 1.37
N THR A 193 -22.88 -3.70 0.42
CA THR A 193 -23.81 -4.10 -0.65
C THR A 193 -23.24 -5.22 -1.51
N SER A 194 -22.01 -5.07 -1.98
CA SER A 194 -21.32 -6.11 -2.75
C SER A 194 -21.19 -7.41 -1.95
N TYR A 195 -20.82 -7.30 -0.67
CA TYR A 195 -20.72 -8.40 0.27
C TYR A 195 -22.03 -9.20 0.38
N ALA A 196 -23.15 -8.53 0.67
CA ALA A 196 -24.46 -9.17 0.76
C ALA A 196 -24.90 -9.81 -0.57
N LEU A 197 -24.60 -9.16 -1.70
CA LEU A 197 -24.87 -9.73 -3.03
C LEU A 197 -24.09 -11.02 -3.25
N LEU A 198 -22.83 -11.14 -2.81
CA LEU A 198 -22.08 -12.39 -2.99
C LEU A 198 -22.65 -13.58 -2.21
N PHE A 199 -23.30 -13.37 -1.06
CA PHE A 199 -24.03 -14.47 -0.41
C PHE A 199 -25.25 -14.89 -1.21
N GLN A 200 -25.95 -13.96 -1.87
CA GLN A 200 -27.01 -14.31 -2.81
C GLN A 200 -26.45 -15.09 -4.02
N VAL A 201 -25.28 -14.70 -4.53
CA VAL A 201 -24.56 -15.44 -5.59
C VAL A 201 -24.27 -16.88 -5.14
N LEU A 202 -23.72 -17.06 -3.95
CA LEU A 202 -23.43 -18.38 -3.39
C LEU A 202 -24.69 -19.25 -3.31
N ILE A 203 -25.78 -18.71 -2.77
CA ILE A 203 -27.06 -19.42 -2.63
C ILE A 203 -27.61 -19.78 -4.01
N LYS A 204 -27.65 -18.84 -4.96
CA LYS A 204 -28.18 -19.08 -6.31
C LYS A 204 -27.36 -20.10 -7.09
N LYS A 205 -26.02 -20.05 -6.99
CA LYS A 205 -25.11 -21.04 -7.58
C LYS A 205 -25.42 -22.44 -7.05
N ASP A 206 -25.61 -22.59 -5.74
CA ASP A 206 -25.90 -23.87 -5.13
C ASP A 206 -27.31 -24.41 -5.45
N LEU A 207 -28.28 -23.52 -5.67
CA LEU A 207 -29.59 -23.88 -6.20
C LEU A 207 -29.57 -24.19 -7.71
N GLY A 208 -28.41 -24.12 -8.37
CA GLY A 208 -28.24 -24.37 -9.81
C GLY A 208 -28.69 -23.21 -10.72
N ALA A 209 -29.05 -22.06 -10.16
CA ALA A 209 -29.50 -20.88 -10.90
C ALA A 209 -28.29 -20.00 -11.33
N ASN A 210 -27.41 -20.56 -12.16
CA ASN A 210 -26.12 -19.96 -12.49
C ASN A 210 -26.22 -18.63 -13.25
N GLU A 211 -27.20 -18.47 -14.15
CA GLU A 211 -27.41 -17.24 -14.92
C GLU A 211 -27.89 -16.09 -14.02
N GLU A 212 -28.78 -16.38 -13.07
CA GLU A 212 -29.20 -15.42 -12.04
C GLU A 212 -28.01 -15.07 -11.14
N ALA A 213 -27.25 -16.07 -10.71
CA ALA A 213 -26.05 -15.87 -9.90
C ALA A 213 -25.02 -14.98 -10.61
N GLU A 214 -24.78 -15.18 -11.91
CA GLU A 214 -23.88 -14.35 -12.72
C GLU A 214 -24.39 -12.89 -12.78
N THR A 215 -25.68 -12.69 -12.97
CA THR A 215 -26.29 -11.34 -12.99
C THR A 215 -26.08 -10.61 -11.66
N ILE A 216 -26.27 -11.32 -10.54
CA ILE A 216 -26.03 -10.78 -9.20
C ILE A 216 -24.53 -10.52 -8.98
N ALA A 217 -23.64 -11.40 -9.45
CA ALA A 217 -22.19 -11.22 -9.34
C ALA A 217 -21.72 -9.98 -10.12
N LYS A 218 -22.26 -9.73 -11.32
CA LYS A 218 -22.03 -8.50 -12.09
C LYS A 218 -22.45 -7.27 -11.30
N ALA A 219 -23.61 -7.31 -10.65
CA ALA A 219 -24.07 -6.23 -9.77
C ALA A 219 -23.13 -6.03 -8.57
N ALA A 220 -22.62 -7.12 -7.97
CA ALA A 220 -21.68 -7.05 -6.86
C ALA A 220 -20.36 -6.37 -7.27
N VAL A 221 -19.78 -6.77 -8.41
CA VAL A 221 -18.57 -6.15 -8.99
C VAL A 221 -18.82 -4.68 -9.33
N ALA A 222 -19.98 -4.33 -9.89
CA ALA A 222 -20.32 -2.94 -10.20
C ALA A 222 -20.39 -2.05 -8.95
N LYS A 223 -20.74 -2.60 -7.78
CA LYS A 223 -20.75 -1.86 -6.51
C LYS A 223 -19.35 -1.70 -5.91
N ALA A 224 -18.54 -2.75 -5.95
CA ALA A 224 -17.17 -2.71 -5.44
C ALA A 224 -16.20 -3.29 -6.48
N PRO A 225 -15.75 -2.48 -7.47
CA PRO A 225 -14.92 -2.96 -8.58
C PRO A 225 -13.59 -3.59 -8.15
N ASP A 226 -13.04 -3.15 -7.01
CA ASP A 226 -11.79 -3.65 -6.46
C ASP A 226 -11.98 -4.83 -5.50
N PHE A 227 -13.23 -5.30 -5.30
CA PHE A 227 -13.49 -6.44 -4.43
C PHE A 227 -13.13 -7.75 -5.15
N SER A 228 -11.88 -8.16 -4.97
CA SER A 228 -11.29 -9.32 -5.64
C SER A 228 -12.11 -10.62 -5.51
N THR A 229 -12.77 -10.85 -4.37
CA THR A 229 -13.65 -12.01 -4.16
C THR A 229 -14.87 -11.98 -5.10
N ALA A 230 -15.47 -10.80 -5.32
CA ALA A 230 -16.57 -10.64 -6.26
C ALA A 230 -16.14 -10.89 -7.70
N LEU A 231 -14.97 -10.36 -8.08
CA LEU A 231 -14.37 -10.59 -9.40
C LEU A 231 -14.09 -12.09 -9.65
N TYR A 232 -13.60 -12.80 -8.64
CA TYR A 232 -13.33 -14.23 -8.75
C TYR A 232 -14.60 -15.07 -8.87
N GLU A 233 -15.66 -14.78 -8.09
CA GLU A 233 -16.93 -15.48 -8.23
C GLU A 233 -17.59 -15.22 -9.59
N LEU A 234 -17.48 -13.99 -10.13
CA LEU A 234 -17.90 -13.71 -11.51
C LEU A 234 -17.08 -14.54 -12.50
N ALA A 235 -15.76 -14.66 -12.32
CA ALA A 235 -14.93 -15.49 -13.18
C ALA A 235 -15.34 -16.96 -13.18
N LEU A 236 -15.66 -17.52 -12.01
CA LEU A 236 -16.17 -18.89 -11.86
C LEU A 236 -17.49 -19.08 -12.60
N LEU A 237 -18.47 -18.19 -12.38
CA LEU A 237 -19.79 -18.30 -13.00
C LEU A 237 -19.72 -18.14 -14.51
N SER A 238 -18.94 -17.18 -15.01
CA SER A 238 -18.72 -17.03 -16.46
C SER A 238 -18.09 -18.29 -17.06
N ALA A 239 -17.14 -18.94 -16.36
CA ALA A 239 -16.57 -20.21 -16.83
C ALA A 239 -17.57 -21.37 -16.80
N MET A 240 -18.41 -21.46 -15.76
CA MET A 240 -19.50 -22.45 -15.68
C MET A 240 -20.53 -22.29 -16.80
N LEU A 241 -20.74 -21.05 -17.27
CA LEU A 241 -21.64 -20.69 -18.36
C LEU A 241 -20.94 -20.65 -19.74
N ASP A 242 -19.72 -21.20 -19.84
CA ASP A 242 -18.90 -21.27 -21.06
C ASP A 242 -18.56 -19.90 -21.70
N LYS A 243 -18.62 -18.82 -20.91
CA LYS A 243 -18.23 -17.44 -21.28
C LYS A 243 -16.76 -17.21 -20.95
N MET A 244 -15.89 -17.94 -21.64
CA MET A 244 -14.49 -18.08 -21.23
C MET A 244 -13.68 -16.77 -21.25
N GLU A 245 -13.95 -15.90 -22.23
CA GLU A 245 -13.27 -14.62 -22.37
C GLU A 245 -13.58 -13.69 -21.19
N GLU A 246 -14.85 -13.65 -20.76
CA GLU A 246 -15.29 -12.90 -19.58
C GLU A 246 -14.71 -13.48 -18.29
N ALA A 247 -14.64 -14.81 -18.20
CA ALA A 247 -14.02 -15.51 -17.08
C ALA A 247 -12.53 -15.14 -16.93
N MET A 248 -11.77 -15.14 -18.03
CA MET A 248 -10.35 -14.77 -18.02
C MET A 248 -10.14 -13.30 -17.69
N GLN A 249 -10.99 -12.41 -18.21
CA GLN A 249 -10.93 -10.99 -17.88
C GLN A 249 -11.17 -10.75 -16.38
N SER A 250 -12.20 -11.37 -15.82
CA SER A 250 -12.55 -11.23 -14.39
C SER A 250 -11.50 -11.85 -13.49
N LEU A 251 -10.97 -13.03 -13.85
CA LEU A 251 -9.86 -13.66 -13.13
C LEU A 251 -8.60 -12.79 -13.16
N GLY A 252 -8.25 -12.23 -14.32
CA GLY A 252 -7.09 -11.34 -14.46
C GLY A 252 -7.21 -10.09 -13.58
N LYS A 253 -8.41 -9.52 -13.47
CA LYS A 253 -8.68 -8.40 -12.53
C LYS A 253 -8.55 -8.84 -11.07
N ALA A 254 -9.16 -9.96 -10.68
CA ALA A 254 -9.02 -10.49 -9.31
C ALA A 254 -7.54 -10.73 -8.96
N ALA A 255 -6.78 -11.34 -9.87
CA ALA A 255 -5.38 -11.66 -9.70
C ALA A 255 -4.44 -10.44 -9.74
N ALA A 256 -4.90 -9.30 -10.28
CA ALA A 256 -4.17 -8.04 -10.17
C ALA A 256 -4.14 -7.55 -8.71
N HIS A 257 -5.19 -7.82 -7.92
CA HIS A 257 -5.23 -7.51 -6.49
C HIS A 257 -4.55 -8.58 -5.63
N ASP A 258 -4.61 -9.85 -6.04
CA ASP A 258 -3.97 -10.97 -5.35
C ASP A 258 -3.65 -12.13 -6.30
N VAL A 259 -2.37 -12.32 -6.62
CA VAL A 259 -1.91 -13.34 -7.59
C VAL A 259 -2.31 -14.77 -7.21
N ARG A 260 -2.64 -15.04 -5.93
CA ARG A 260 -3.09 -16.36 -5.47
C ARG A 260 -4.43 -16.79 -6.09
N TYR A 261 -5.22 -15.87 -6.65
CA TYR A 261 -6.42 -16.26 -7.41
C TYR A 261 -6.09 -17.12 -8.63
N TYR A 262 -4.88 -17.00 -9.22
CA TYR A 262 -4.47 -17.92 -10.26
C TYR A 262 -4.30 -19.36 -9.75
N LEU A 263 -3.70 -19.56 -8.57
CA LEU A 263 -3.61 -20.88 -7.96
C LEU A 263 -4.99 -21.43 -7.60
N LYS A 264 -5.84 -20.58 -7.04
CA LYS A 264 -7.22 -20.94 -6.74
C LYS A 264 -7.93 -21.45 -7.99
N ALA A 265 -7.82 -20.70 -9.09
CA ALA A 265 -8.39 -21.10 -10.39
C ALA A 265 -7.78 -22.39 -10.93
N LEU A 266 -6.46 -22.60 -10.85
CA LEU A 266 -5.79 -23.83 -11.31
C LEU A 266 -6.24 -25.08 -10.53
N SER A 267 -6.60 -24.90 -9.27
CA SER A 267 -7.13 -25.95 -8.39
C SER A 267 -8.63 -26.19 -8.52
N ASP A 268 -9.36 -25.24 -9.13
CA ASP A 268 -10.80 -25.31 -9.23
C ASP A 268 -11.24 -26.18 -10.43
N PRO A 269 -12.08 -27.21 -10.23
CA PRO A 269 -12.55 -28.07 -11.30
C PRO A 269 -13.24 -27.33 -12.45
N VAL A 270 -13.89 -26.20 -12.17
CA VAL A 270 -14.59 -25.38 -13.18
C VAL A 270 -13.62 -24.96 -14.29
N PHE A 271 -12.36 -24.68 -13.96
CA PHE A 271 -11.34 -24.27 -14.92
C PHE A 271 -10.52 -25.44 -15.49
N GLY A 272 -10.85 -26.70 -15.16
CA GLY A 272 -10.06 -27.87 -15.53
C GLY A 272 -9.73 -27.96 -17.03
N LYS A 273 -10.71 -27.71 -17.90
CA LYS A 273 -10.55 -27.67 -19.37
C LYS A 273 -9.83 -26.42 -19.90
N HIS A 274 -9.53 -25.44 -19.04
CA HIS A 274 -9.02 -24.12 -19.43
C HIS A 274 -7.68 -23.75 -18.77
N LYS A 275 -6.99 -24.71 -18.15
CA LYS A 275 -5.68 -24.50 -17.51
C LYS A 275 -4.65 -23.82 -18.44
N ALA A 276 -4.66 -24.15 -19.72
CA ALA A 276 -3.77 -23.50 -20.70
C ALA A 276 -4.01 -21.99 -20.82
N LYS A 277 -5.29 -21.54 -20.84
CA LYS A 277 -5.62 -20.10 -20.88
C LYS A 277 -5.18 -19.40 -19.58
N ILE A 278 -5.36 -20.06 -18.43
CA ILE A 278 -4.89 -19.53 -17.13
C ILE A 278 -3.36 -19.41 -17.11
N ASN A 279 -2.64 -20.41 -17.59
CA ASN A 279 -1.18 -20.37 -17.67
C ASN A 279 -0.68 -19.22 -18.56
N SER A 280 -1.39 -18.91 -19.65
CA SER A 280 -1.10 -17.72 -20.46
C SER A 280 -1.28 -16.42 -19.69
N LEU A 281 -2.35 -16.27 -18.88
CA LEU A 281 -2.53 -15.11 -18.00
C LEU A 281 -1.43 -15.01 -16.94
N ILE A 282 -1.03 -16.14 -16.35
CA ILE A 282 0.08 -16.21 -15.39
C ILE A 282 1.38 -15.73 -16.05
N ALA A 283 1.69 -16.21 -17.26
CA ALA A 283 2.89 -15.83 -17.99
C ALA A 283 2.90 -14.33 -18.34
N GLU A 284 1.77 -13.78 -18.80
CA GLU A 284 1.63 -12.34 -19.06
C GLU A 284 1.79 -11.51 -17.79
N SER A 285 1.15 -11.93 -16.70
CA SER A 285 1.28 -11.29 -15.39
C SER A 285 2.72 -11.30 -14.88
N LYS A 286 3.41 -12.45 -15.00
CA LYS A 286 4.82 -12.63 -14.63
C LYS A 286 5.69 -11.65 -15.41
N ARG A 287 5.53 -11.61 -16.74
CA ARG A 287 6.29 -10.71 -17.61
C ARG A 287 6.14 -9.24 -17.19
N ARG A 288 4.90 -8.76 -16.99
CA ARG A 288 4.66 -7.36 -16.59
C ARG A 288 5.28 -7.03 -15.23
N LYS A 289 5.10 -7.91 -14.24
CA LYS A 289 5.67 -7.69 -12.90
C LYS A 289 7.19 -7.82 -12.87
N LYS A 290 7.78 -8.68 -13.72
CA LYS A 290 9.23 -8.77 -13.93
C LYS A 290 9.81 -7.46 -14.46
N GLU A 291 9.26 -6.96 -15.57
CA GLU A 291 9.70 -5.70 -16.19
C GLU A 291 9.65 -4.53 -15.18
N LEU A 292 8.58 -4.47 -14.36
CA LEU A 292 8.44 -3.49 -13.29
C LEU A 292 9.49 -3.68 -12.18
N SER A 293 9.67 -4.91 -11.70
CA SER A 293 10.61 -5.24 -10.61
C SER A 293 12.06 -4.94 -11.01
N GLU A 294 12.46 -5.26 -12.24
CA GLU A 294 13.79 -4.97 -12.78
C GLU A 294 14.02 -3.46 -12.96
N LYS A 295 12.99 -2.72 -13.39
CA LYS A 295 13.06 -1.25 -13.45
C LYS A 295 13.28 -0.66 -12.05
N ILE A 296 12.51 -1.09 -11.06
CA ILE A 296 12.61 -0.57 -9.69
C ILE A 296 13.93 -0.97 -9.04
N SER A 297 14.38 -2.21 -9.22
CA SER A 297 15.67 -2.69 -8.68
C SER A 297 16.85 -1.87 -9.20
N ARG A 298 16.85 -1.51 -10.49
CA ARG A 298 17.84 -0.58 -11.08
C ARG A 298 17.82 0.79 -10.40
N GLN A 299 16.63 1.38 -10.26
CA GLN A 299 16.47 2.69 -9.62
C GLN A 299 16.95 2.67 -8.15
N ILE A 300 16.63 1.63 -7.39
CA ILE A 300 17.08 1.50 -5.99
C ILE A 300 18.61 1.34 -5.94
N THR A 301 19.18 0.58 -6.86
CA THR A 301 20.64 0.37 -6.94
C THR A 301 21.39 1.66 -7.28
N GLU A 302 20.87 2.47 -8.21
CA GLU A 302 21.40 3.81 -8.52
C GLU A 302 21.41 4.70 -7.26
N VAL A 303 20.28 4.79 -6.57
CA VAL A 303 20.16 5.58 -5.32
C VAL A 303 21.13 5.07 -4.25
N MET A 304 21.29 3.75 -4.11
CA MET A 304 22.22 3.17 -3.15
C MET A 304 23.69 3.46 -3.49
N ASN A 305 24.04 3.47 -4.77
CA ASN A 305 25.38 3.86 -5.22
C ASN A 305 25.66 5.33 -4.89
N ASP A 306 24.68 6.22 -5.11
CA ASP A 306 24.78 7.64 -4.75
C ASP A 306 24.96 7.83 -3.24
N ILE A 307 24.14 7.15 -2.43
CA ILE A 307 24.25 7.17 -0.96
C ILE A 307 25.64 6.70 -0.53
N ASN A 308 26.11 5.55 -1.05
CA ASN A 308 27.43 5.01 -0.70
C ASN A 308 28.57 5.93 -1.12
N SER A 309 28.48 6.55 -2.29
CA SER A 309 29.46 7.54 -2.76
C SER A 309 29.54 8.73 -1.82
N LEU A 310 28.38 9.29 -1.45
CA LEU A 310 28.29 10.40 -0.50
C LEU A 310 28.84 10.00 0.87
N THR A 311 28.47 8.83 1.38
CA THR A 311 28.98 8.32 2.66
C THR A 311 30.51 8.20 2.67
N ARG A 312 31.12 7.71 1.58
CA ARG A 312 32.60 7.65 1.45
C ARG A 312 33.21 9.04 1.50
N GLN A 313 32.72 9.96 0.66
CA GLN A 313 33.18 11.35 0.63
C GLN A 313 33.07 12.04 2.01
N PHE A 314 32.05 11.71 2.79
CA PHE A 314 31.86 12.25 4.13
C PHE A 314 32.77 11.61 5.19
N ASN A 315 32.95 10.29 5.17
CA ASN A 315 33.81 9.58 6.11
C ASN A 315 35.27 10.02 5.99
N ASP A 316 35.73 10.28 4.77
CA ASP A 316 37.08 10.78 4.51
C ASP A 316 37.29 12.18 5.11
N LYS A 317 36.21 12.95 5.31
CA LYS A 317 36.26 14.37 5.70
C LYS A 317 35.84 14.65 7.15
N TYR A 318 35.05 13.79 7.80
CA TYR A 318 34.49 14.06 9.14
C TYR A 318 34.53 12.83 10.07
N ARG A 319 35.10 12.99 11.28
CA ARG A 319 35.28 11.92 12.29
C ARG A 319 33.97 11.28 12.79
N ALA A 320 34.13 10.05 13.27
CA ALA A 320 33.21 8.91 13.27
C ALA A 320 31.85 8.97 14.04
N ASN A 321 31.59 9.97 14.89
CA ASN A 321 30.57 9.78 15.96
C ASN A 321 29.11 10.11 15.58
N GLN A 322 28.82 10.69 14.41
CA GLN A 322 27.45 11.01 13.97
C GLN A 322 26.89 10.06 12.89
N ILE A 323 27.64 9.00 12.53
CA ILE A 323 27.33 8.08 11.41
C ILE A 323 26.48 6.87 11.85
N ALA A 324 26.25 6.67 13.16
CA ALA A 324 25.59 5.47 13.67
C ALA A 324 24.12 5.32 13.23
N MET A 325 23.34 6.40 13.24
CA MET A 325 21.92 6.37 12.83
C MET A 325 21.74 6.17 11.32
N ASP A 326 22.71 6.64 10.52
CA ASP A 326 22.72 6.46 9.06
C ASP A 326 23.07 5.01 8.68
N LYS A 327 23.87 4.32 9.49
CA LYS A 327 24.26 2.91 9.24
C LYS A 327 23.07 1.95 9.32
N GLU A 328 22.15 2.14 10.25
CA GLU A 328 21.00 1.25 10.40
C GLU A 328 20.00 1.40 9.26
N ILE A 329 19.72 2.63 8.83
CA ILE A 329 18.86 2.91 7.66
C ILE A 329 19.49 2.35 6.38
N VAL A 330 20.78 2.62 6.15
CA VAL A 330 21.50 2.09 4.97
C VAL A 330 21.54 0.56 5.00
N LYS A 331 21.74 -0.06 6.18
CA LYS A 331 21.68 -1.51 6.33
C LYS A 331 20.28 -2.06 6.05
N GLY A 332 19.23 -1.42 6.55
CA GLY A 332 17.84 -1.80 6.27
C GLY A 332 17.51 -1.76 4.78
N ILE A 333 17.92 -0.69 4.08
CA ILE A 333 17.76 -0.56 2.63
C ILE A 333 18.59 -1.64 1.89
N GLY A 334 19.84 -1.86 2.31
CA GLY A 334 20.72 -2.88 1.74
C GLY A 334 20.13 -4.28 1.85
N ASN A 335 19.64 -4.65 3.03
CA ASN A 335 18.97 -5.93 3.25
C ASN A 335 17.72 -6.07 2.36
N GLY A 336 16.89 -5.02 2.27
CA GLY A 336 15.70 -5.04 1.41
C GLY A 336 16.03 -5.15 -0.08
N LEU A 337 17.10 -4.51 -0.54
CA LEU A 337 17.59 -4.63 -1.92
C LEU A 337 18.11 -6.05 -2.20
N GLU A 338 18.82 -6.66 -1.26
CA GLU A 338 19.29 -8.04 -1.37
C GLU A 338 18.11 -9.02 -1.51
N GLU A 339 17.06 -8.86 -0.70
CA GLU A 339 15.85 -9.68 -0.79
C GLU A 339 15.11 -9.47 -2.12
N ILE A 340 15.04 -8.24 -2.63
CA ILE A 340 14.50 -7.95 -3.97
C ILE A 340 15.32 -8.65 -5.05
N GLN A 341 16.66 -8.60 -4.98
CA GLN A 341 17.54 -9.26 -5.97
C GLN A 341 17.40 -10.79 -5.92
N LYS A 342 17.31 -11.38 -4.73
CA LYS A 342 17.02 -12.81 -4.56
C LYS A 342 15.67 -13.17 -5.17
N ALA A 343 14.63 -12.38 -4.94
CA ALA A 343 13.31 -12.59 -5.54
C ALA A 343 13.35 -12.50 -7.08
N ILE A 344 14.02 -11.48 -7.64
CA ILE A 344 14.16 -11.34 -9.10
C ILE A 344 14.90 -12.53 -9.72
N THR A 345 15.94 -13.03 -9.04
CA THR A 345 16.76 -14.16 -9.51
C THR A 345 15.97 -15.47 -9.55
N ARG A 346 15.04 -15.66 -8.61
CA ARG A 346 14.14 -16.83 -8.57
C ARG A 346 13.11 -16.84 -9.72
N ASP A 347 12.87 -15.71 -10.39
CA ASP A 347 12.07 -15.60 -11.63
C ASP A 347 10.70 -16.33 -11.56
N SER A 348 9.94 -16.12 -10.49
CA SER A 348 8.55 -16.61 -10.39
C SER A 348 7.55 -15.47 -10.27
N LEU A 349 6.29 -15.70 -10.66
CA LEU A 349 5.24 -14.69 -10.51
C LEU A 349 5.08 -14.24 -9.06
N MET A 350 5.15 -15.19 -8.12
CA MET A 350 5.02 -14.90 -6.70
C MET A 350 6.19 -14.04 -6.20
N ASP A 351 7.41 -14.31 -6.64
CA ASP A 351 8.56 -13.50 -6.24
C ASP A 351 8.46 -12.06 -6.73
N TYR A 352 7.99 -11.84 -7.96
CA TYR A 352 7.76 -10.48 -8.45
C TYR A 352 6.61 -9.77 -7.73
N ALA A 353 5.54 -10.49 -7.37
CA ALA A 353 4.49 -9.92 -6.56
C ALA A 353 4.97 -9.57 -5.13
N LEU A 354 5.97 -10.29 -4.60
CA LEU A 354 6.55 -10.04 -3.28
C LEU A 354 7.35 -8.76 -3.33
N VAL A 355 8.19 -8.61 -4.37
CA VAL A 355 8.93 -7.37 -4.65
C VAL A 355 7.97 -6.18 -4.67
N GLU A 356 6.87 -6.27 -5.41
CA GLU A 356 5.87 -5.21 -5.48
C GLU A 356 5.23 -4.88 -4.12
N LYS A 357 4.89 -5.91 -3.32
CA LYS A 357 4.36 -5.74 -1.96
C LYS A 357 5.39 -5.06 -1.06
N THR A 358 6.62 -5.59 -1.01
CA THR A 358 7.72 -5.04 -0.22
C THR A 358 7.96 -3.58 -0.59
N ILE A 359 7.95 -3.22 -1.88
CA ILE A 359 8.13 -1.83 -2.32
C ILE A 359 7.03 -0.91 -1.79
N ARG A 360 5.77 -1.36 -1.81
CA ARG A 360 4.65 -0.59 -1.26
C ARG A 360 4.76 -0.38 0.25
N GLU A 361 5.06 -1.45 0.99
CA GLU A 361 5.04 -1.45 2.45
C GLU A 361 6.23 -0.73 3.08
N THR A 362 7.42 -0.97 2.55
CA THR A 362 8.66 -0.34 3.06
C THR A 362 8.71 1.15 2.79
N GLN A 363 7.75 1.72 2.05
CA GLN A 363 7.75 3.11 1.63
C GLN A 363 9.13 3.51 1.09
N PHE A 364 9.78 2.63 0.30
CA PHE A 364 11.16 2.83 -0.14
C PHE A 364 11.40 4.23 -0.72
N SER A 365 10.40 4.79 -1.42
CA SER A 365 10.43 6.17 -1.92
C SER A 365 10.51 7.21 -0.80
N ARG A 366 9.73 7.08 0.28
CA ARG A 366 9.81 7.97 1.45
C ARG A 366 11.11 7.79 2.21
N LEU A 367 11.58 6.56 2.40
CA LEU A 367 12.85 6.31 3.09
C LEU A 367 14.04 6.84 2.27
N ALA A 368 14.06 6.62 0.95
CA ALA A 368 15.05 7.18 0.06
C ALA A 368 14.99 8.72 0.03
N HIS A 369 13.79 9.30 -0.04
CA HIS A 369 13.59 10.74 0.01
C HIS A 369 14.04 11.33 1.34
N GLN A 370 13.71 10.70 2.47
CA GLN A 370 14.15 11.11 3.80
C GLN A 370 15.67 10.99 3.96
N ALA A 371 16.27 9.91 3.47
CA ALA A 371 17.72 9.72 3.48
C ALA A 371 18.40 10.82 2.66
N HIS A 372 17.95 11.06 1.43
CA HIS A 372 18.49 12.12 0.58
C HIS A 372 18.30 13.51 1.21
N LYS A 373 17.10 13.82 1.75
CA LYS A 373 16.81 15.08 2.44
C LYS A 373 17.72 15.27 3.66
N LYS A 374 17.91 14.24 4.49
CA LYS A 374 18.79 14.29 5.67
C LYS A 374 20.25 14.49 5.26
N ILE A 375 20.73 13.73 4.29
CA ILE A 375 22.09 13.89 3.74
C ILE A 375 22.28 15.32 3.25
N PHE A 376 21.35 15.84 2.43
CA PHE A 376 21.39 17.21 1.92
C PHE A 376 21.40 18.27 3.04
N HIS A 377 20.55 18.13 4.06
CA HIS A 377 20.54 19.06 5.19
C HIS A 377 21.85 19.00 5.98
N ASN A 378 22.42 17.81 6.19
CA ASN A 378 23.71 17.65 6.86
C ASN A 378 24.85 18.28 6.05
N VAL A 379 24.83 18.11 4.71
CA VAL A 379 25.78 18.78 3.79
C VAL A 379 25.68 20.29 3.94
N MET A 380 24.46 20.84 3.88
CA MET A 380 24.21 22.27 3.95
C MET A 380 24.54 22.86 5.33
N ALA A 381 24.28 22.13 6.42
CA ALA A 381 24.63 22.53 7.78
C ALA A 381 26.15 22.59 7.97
N LYS A 382 26.89 21.57 7.53
CA LYS A 382 28.36 21.56 7.59
C LYS A 382 28.99 22.62 6.69
N ARG A 383 28.42 22.86 5.51
CA ARG A 383 28.82 23.99 4.66
C ARG A 383 28.67 25.31 5.42
N LYS A 384 27.51 25.53 6.06
CA LYS A 384 27.24 26.74 6.85
C LYS A 384 28.19 26.87 8.04
N GLU A 385 28.50 25.78 8.73
CA GLU A 385 29.49 25.78 9.82
C GLU A 385 30.88 26.17 9.31
N PHE A 386 31.29 25.63 8.15
CA PHE A 386 32.56 25.96 7.52
C PHE A 386 32.62 27.41 7.00
N THR A 387 31.52 27.96 6.49
CA THR A 387 31.47 29.35 5.99
C THR A 387 31.27 30.38 7.11
N ARG A 388 30.71 29.99 8.25
CA ARG A 388 30.40 30.90 9.37
C ARG A 388 31.59 31.75 9.84
N PRO A 389 32.82 31.24 10.01
CA PRO A 389 33.98 32.08 10.39
C PRO A 389 34.33 33.14 9.33
N PHE A 390 34.15 32.81 8.05
CA PHE A 390 34.38 33.75 6.96
C PHE A 390 33.29 34.81 6.89
N GLU A 391 32.03 34.41 7.02
CA GLU A 391 30.88 35.32 7.11
C GLU A 391 31.03 36.28 8.30
N GLN A 392 31.46 35.77 9.47
CA GLN A 392 31.75 36.61 10.64
C GLN A 392 32.89 37.59 10.39
N LYS A 393 33.97 37.18 9.73
CA LYS A 393 35.07 38.10 9.36
C LYS A 393 34.63 39.16 8.35
N ILE A 394 33.85 38.78 7.34
CA ILE A 394 33.29 39.72 6.36
C ILE A 394 32.39 40.74 7.07
N GLU A 395 31.53 40.29 7.98
CA GLU A 395 30.64 41.17 8.73
C GLU A 395 31.39 42.08 9.71
N GLN A 396 32.45 41.59 10.37
CA GLN A 396 33.34 42.42 11.19
C GLN A 396 34.00 43.53 10.36
N VAL A 397 34.47 43.21 9.15
CA VAL A 397 35.05 44.21 8.25
C VAL A 397 33.98 45.19 7.79
N ARG A 398 32.79 44.72 7.40
CA ARG A 398 31.67 45.60 7.02
C ARG A 398 31.33 46.58 8.14
N LYS A 399 31.23 46.12 9.39
CA LYS A 399 30.98 46.99 10.54
C LYS A 399 32.08 48.04 10.74
N ARG A 400 33.35 47.67 10.59
CA ARG A 400 34.48 48.62 10.64
C ARG A 400 34.43 49.63 9.50
N CYS A 401 34.10 49.22 8.28
CA CYS A 401 33.95 50.13 7.15
C CYS A 401 32.74 51.08 7.31
N ASN A 402 31.62 50.60 7.86
CA ASN A 402 30.45 51.44 8.11
C ASN A 402 30.71 52.49 9.20
N LEU A 403 31.45 52.14 10.26
CA LEU A 403 31.94 53.09 11.27
C LEU A 403 32.80 54.19 10.64
N LEU A 404 33.66 53.83 9.67
CA LEU A 404 34.48 54.79 8.93
C LEU A 404 33.66 55.64 7.95
N SER A 405 32.51 55.16 7.47
CA SER A 405 31.62 55.93 6.58
C SER A 405 30.68 56.91 7.32
N SER A 406 30.44 56.69 8.61
CA SER A 406 29.66 57.62 9.45
C SER A 406 30.50 58.80 9.98
N GLU A 407 31.83 58.72 9.88
CA GLU A 407 32.72 59.86 10.06
C GLU A 407 32.85 60.57 8.70
N ASN A 408 32.31 61.79 8.60
CA ASN A 408 32.28 62.66 7.41
C ASN A 408 33.61 62.67 6.63
N THR A 409 33.81 61.71 5.74
CA THR A 409 34.97 61.65 4.86
C THR A 409 34.50 61.61 3.43
N SER A 410 34.63 62.77 2.80
CA SER A 410 34.46 62.99 1.37
C SER A 410 35.43 62.11 0.58
N GLY A 411 34.91 61.43 -0.46
CA GLY A 411 35.65 60.82 -1.57
C GLY A 411 36.52 59.58 -1.29
N SER A 412 37.13 59.46 -0.11
CA SER A 412 38.17 58.45 0.17
C SER A 412 37.61 57.10 0.65
N GLY A 413 36.46 57.09 1.34
CA GLY A 413 35.81 55.86 1.82
C GLY A 413 35.34 54.92 0.70
N GLN A 414 34.87 55.47 -0.44
CA GLN A 414 34.46 54.68 -1.60
C GLN A 414 35.65 53.96 -2.28
N LEU A 415 36.84 54.58 -2.27
CA LEU A 415 38.04 54.00 -2.86
C LEU A 415 38.54 52.79 -2.04
N VAL A 416 38.50 52.91 -0.71
CA VAL A 416 38.88 51.81 0.21
C VAL A 416 37.90 50.64 0.11
N LEU A 417 36.60 50.91 0.01
CA LEU A 417 35.60 49.85 -0.20
C LEU A 417 35.84 49.11 -1.52
N THR A 418 36.11 49.86 -2.59
CA THR A 418 36.36 49.30 -3.94
C THR A 418 37.63 48.45 -3.96
N LEU A 419 38.72 48.93 -3.33
CA LEU A 419 39.97 48.18 -3.21
C LEU A 419 39.83 46.93 -2.32
N PHE A 420 38.99 46.98 -1.28
CA PHE A 420 38.71 45.83 -0.42
C PHE A 420 37.91 44.73 -1.15
N TYR A 421 36.89 45.10 -1.94
CA TYR A 421 36.17 44.16 -2.80
C TYR A 421 37.06 43.59 -3.90
N PHE A 422 38.00 44.39 -4.45
CA PHE A 422 39.02 43.92 -5.39
C PHE A 422 39.98 42.91 -4.73
N GLY A 423 40.39 43.15 -3.49
CA GLY A 423 41.24 42.26 -2.69
C GLY A 423 40.57 40.93 -2.34
N LEU A 424 39.29 40.94 -1.95
CA LEU A 424 38.52 39.72 -1.70
C LEU A 424 38.31 38.89 -2.98
N GLY A 425 38.11 39.56 -4.13
CA GLY A 425 38.09 38.92 -5.44
C GLY A 425 39.44 38.25 -5.78
N ALA A 426 40.56 38.87 -5.43
CA ALA A 426 41.89 38.32 -5.64
C ALA A 426 42.21 37.13 -4.72
N VAL A 427 41.75 37.13 -3.46
CA VAL A 427 41.96 35.99 -2.53
C VAL A 427 41.04 34.81 -2.87
N GLY A 428 39.78 35.07 -3.25
CA GLY A 428 38.86 34.05 -3.74
C GLY A 428 39.34 33.42 -5.06
N GLY A 429 39.93 34.21 -5.97
CA GLY A 429 40.60 33.72 -7.16
C GLY A 429 41.91 32.96 -6.86
N GLY A 430 42.69 33.42 -5.88
CA GLY A 430 43.95 32.78 -5.48
C GLY A 430 43.78 31.37 -4.91
N ALA A 431 42.70 31.09 -4.20
CA ALA A 431 42.37 29.74 -3.71
C ALA A 431 42.00 28.77 -4.84
N ALA A 432 41.48 29.28 -5.97
CA ALA A 432 41.20 28.49 -7.17
C ALA A 432 42.44 28.32 -8.08
N VAL A 433 43.43 29.20 -7.96
CA VAL A 433 44.64 29.24 -8.83
C VAL A 433 45.79 28.37 -8.29
N MET A 434 45.75 27.86 -7.05
CA MET A 434 46.77 26.92 -6.54
C MET A 434 46.77 25.53 -7.22
N VAL A 435 46.02 25.32 -8.32
CA VAL A 435 45.98 24.05 -9.05
C VAL A 435 46.92 24.00 -10.27
N ARG A 436 47.54 25.10 -10.76
CA ARG A 436 48.68 25.07 -11.73
C ARG A 436 49.23 26.47 -12.07
N PRO A 437 50.54 26.65 -12.34
CA PRO A 437 51.11 27.96 -12.68
C PRO A 437 51.17 28.21 -14.21
N GLY A 438 50.65 29.36 -14.65
CA GLY A 438 50.77 29.93 -16.01
C GLY A 438 49.95 31.22 -16.16
N MET A 439 50.57 32.31 -16.61
CA MET A 439 50.04 33.71 -16.57
C MET A 439 48.77 33.98 -17.40
N SER A 440 48.04 35.02 -16.96
CA SER A 440 46.85 35.72 -17.52
C SER A 440 45.44 35.39 -16.97
N SER A 441 45.30 34.63 -15.88
CA SER A 441 44.00 34.24 -15.30
C SER A 441 43.40 35.21 -14.26
N GLY A 442 44.17 36.12 -13.68
CA GLY A 442 43.72 36.97 -12.56
C GLY A 442 42.65 38.01 -12.91
N ILE A 443 42.81 38.68 -14.06
CA ILE A 443 41.85 39.70 -14.52
C ILE A 443 40.56 39.04 -15.00
N LEU A 444 40.67 37.90 -15.70
CA LEU A 444 39.50 37.14 -16.16
C LEU A 444 38.70 36.56 -14.98
N GLY A 445 39.38 36.06 -13.94
CA GLY A 445 38.74 35.57 -12.71
C GLY A 445 38.03 36.67 -11.91
N ALA A 446 38.61 37.86 -11.83
CA ALA A 446 37.96 39.01 -11.18
C ALA A 446 36.72 39.50 -11.95
N ILE A 447 36.79 39.52 -13.29
CA ILE A 447 35.65 39.88 -14.16
C ILE A 447 34.54 38.81 -14.06
N LEU A 448 34.88 37.53 -14.11
CA LEU A 448 33.92 36.42 -13.96
C LEU A 448 33.26 36.41 -12.58
N GLY A 449 34.03 36.68 -11.51
CA GLY A 449 33.48 36.80 -10.16
C GLY A 449 32.50 37.97 -10.00
N PHE A 450 32.79 39.11 -10.62
CA PHE A 450 31.91 40.28 -10.63
C PHE A 450 30.62 40.02 -11.43
N VAL A 451 30.72 39.39 -12.60
CA VAL A 451 29.56 38.99 -13.41
C VAL A 451 28.70 37.97 -12.67
N PHE A 452 29.32 37.01 -11.98
CA PHE A 452 28.60 35.99 -11.20
C PHE A 452 27.84 36.59 -10.01
N ALA A 453 28.42 37.57 -9.32
CA ALA A 453 27.77 38.30 -8.23
C ALA A 453 26.54 39.10 -8.71
N LEU A 454 26.63 39.74 -9.88
CA LEU A 454 25.52 40.47 -10.50
C LEU A 454 24.38 39.54 -10.95
N VAL A 455 24.71 38.36 -11.48
CA VAL A 455 23.73 37.33 -11.87
C VAL A 455 23.00 36.78 -10.65
N ILE A 456 23.68 36.51 -9.54
CA ILE A 456 23.04 36.05 -8.29
C ILE A 456 22.10 37.11 -7.72
N GLN A 457 22.51 38.40 -7.68
CA GLN A 457 21.60 39.47 -7.24
C GLN A 457 20.37 39.59 -8.13
N PHE A 458 20.53 39.46 -9.46
CA PHE A 458 19.42 39.49 -10.40
C PHE A 458 18.45 38.31 -10.21
N LEU A 459 18.95 37.10 -9.97
CA LEU A 459 18.14 35.90 -9.75
C LEU A 459 17.39 35.94 -8.42
N ILE A 460 18.01 36.43 -7.34
CA ILE A 460 17.35 36.62 -6.05
C ILE A 460 16.22 37.64 -6.15
N LYS A 461 16.45 38.75 -6.89
CA LYS A 461 15.45 39.79 -7.12
C LYS A 461 14.28 39.33 -8.01
N ARG A 462 14.50 38.34 -8.88
CA ARG A 462 13.51 37.90 -9.88
C ARG A 462 12.69 36.67 -9.45
N TYR A 463 13.19 35.85 -8.53
CA TYR A 463 12.57 34.56 -8.17
C TYR A 463 12.33 34.37 -6.67
N GLY A 464 12.54 35.40 -5.86
CA GLY A 464 12.31 35.38 -4.42
C GLY A 464 10.83 35.56 -4.04
N GLU A 465 9.96 34.63 -4.42
CA GLU A 465 8.64 34.48 -3.77
C GLU A 465 8.41 33.00 -3.44
N THR A 466 8.07 32.74 -2.18
CA THR A 466 7.81 31.43 -1.59
C THR A 466 6.43 30.93 -1.98
N TYR A 467 6.35 29.75 -2.60
CA TYR A 467 5.09 29.01 -2.79
C TYR A 467 4.98 27.92 -1.71
N GLU A 468 3.97 28.04 -0.84
CA GLU A 468 3.42 26.90 -0.10
C GLU A 468 2.43 26.17 -1.02
N ILE A 469 2.57 24.85 -1.13
CA ILE A 469 1.64 23.97 -1.82
C ILE A 469 1.10 22.98 -0.79
N ASP A 470 -0.22 22.90 -0.69
CA ASP A 470 -0.95 21.93 0.13
C ASP A 470 -0.98 20.56 -0.58
N TYR A 471 -0.64 19.49 0.16
CA TYR A 471 -0.45 18.12 -0.34
C TYR A 471 -1.43 17.12 0.30
N SER A 472 -2.62 17.55 0.71
CA SER A 472 -3.65 16.65 1.21
C SER A 472 -4.43 15.97 0.05
N GLY A 473 -3.87 14.89 -0.53
CA GLY A 473 -4.68 13.94 -1.32
C GLY A 473 -4.08 13.31 -2.60
N TYR A 474 -2.76 13.11 -2.71
CA TYR A 474 -2.14 12.64 -3.96
C TYR A 474 -1.55 11.22 -3.87
N ASP A 475 -1.72 10.45 -4.96
CA ASP A 475 -1.19 9.10 -5.18
C ASP A 475 0.32 9.13 -5.47
N GLY A 476 1.08 8.28 -4.77
CA GLY A 476 2.55 8.22 -4.76
C GLY A 476 3.21 7.89 -6.10
N TYR A 477 2.45 7.44 -7.12
CA TYR A 477 2.99 7.30 -8.48
C TYR A 477 3.27 8.65 -9.17
N SER A 478 2.42 9.65 -8.93
CA SER A 478 2.58 11.00 -9.48
C SER A 478 3.82 11.72 -8.93
N GLU A 479 4.26 11.36 -7.72
CA GLU A 479 5.43 11.92 -7.05
C GLU A 479 6.74 11.51 -7.75
N ILE A 480 6.82 10.27 -8.25
CA ILE A 480 8.04 9.77 -8.92
C ILE A 480 8.23 10.47 -10.27
N GLU A 481 7.16 10.59 -11.08
CA GLU A 481 7.25 11.32 -12.35
C GLU A 481 7.50 12.81 -12.14
N SER A 482 6.82 13.43 -11.17
CA SER A 482 7.03 14.84 -10.82
C SER A 482 8.47 15.09 -10.34
N PHE A 483 9.01 14.21 -9.49
CA PHE A 483 10.38 14.29 -8.98
C PHE A 483 11.42 14.09 -10.10
N ILE A 484 11.24 13.11 -10.99
CA ILE A 484 12.13 12.90 -12.14
C ILE A 484 12.09 14.08 -13.11
N ILE A 485 10.90 14.65 -13.35
CA ILE A 485 10.74 15.87 -14.17
C ILE A 485 11.45 17.05 -13.49
N HIS A 486 11.37 17.17 -12.18
CA HIS A 486 12.05 18.22 -11.41
C HIS A 486 13.57 18.07 -11.47
N LEU A 487 14.09 16.85 -11.32
CA LEU A 487 15.51 16.53 -11.44
C LEU A 487 16.05 16.81 -12.84
N LYS A 488 15.35 16.40 -13.91
CA LYS A 488 15.75 16.72 -15.29
C LYS A 488 15.69 18.21 -15.61
N LYS A 489 14.77 18.96 -14.97
CA LYS A 489 14.72 20.43 -15.06
C LYS A 489 15.89 21.09 -14.30
N LEU A 490 16.33 20.50 -13.19
CA LEU A 490 17.51 20.95 -12.43
C LEU A 490 18.82 20.67 -13.18
N GLU A 491 18.97 19.48 -13.75
CA GLU A 491 20.12 19.07 -14.57
C GLU A 491 20.28 19.95 -15.82
N LYS A 492 19.19 20.22 -16.56
CA LYS A 492 19.21 21.16 -17.70
C LYS A 492 19.51 22.61 -17.32
N LYS A 493 19.27 23.00 -16.07
CA LYS A 493 19.52 24.37 -15.56
C LYS A 493 20.91 24.53 -14.94
N LEU A 494 21.64 23.44 -14.71
CA LEU A 494 22.98 23.44 -14.10
C LEU A 494 24.00 22.66 -14.96
N PRO A 495 24.25 23.05 -16.23
CA PRO A 495 25.21 22.35 -17.10
C PRO A 495 26.68 22.51 -16.67
N ALA A 496 26.98 23.21 -15.57
CA ALA A 496 28.33 23.57 -15.14
C ALA A 496 28.76 22.82 -13.87
N PHE A 497 28.73 21.48 -13.89
CA PHE A 497 29.41 20.64 -12.90
C PHE A 497 29.93 19.35 -13.54
N ASN A 498 30.65 19.49 -14.66
CA ASN A 498 31.64 18.51 -15.09
C ASN A 498 33.03 19.18 -14.92
N ILE A 499 33.61 19.01 -13.72
CA ILE A 499 35.03 19.23 -13.41
C ILE A 499 35.47 18.07 -12.52
#